data_AF-A0A9W6Y114-F1
#
_entry.id   AF-A0A9W6Y114-F1
#
_cell.length_a   1.000
_cell.length_b   1.000
_cell.length_c   1.000
_cell.angle_alpha   90.00
_cell.angle_beta   90.00
_cell.angle_gamma   90.00
#
_symmetry.space_group_name_H-M   'P 1'
#
loop_
_entity.id
_entity.type
_entity.pdbx_description
1 polymer ?
#
loop_
_entity_poly.entity_id
_entity_poly.type
_entity_poly.pdbx_seq_one_letter_code
_entity_poly.pdbx_strand_id
1 'polypeptide(L)'
;MNESRQTRTSERGVQRAGGPSLKLADEEIMDAQHKSKLIQKLIETGLYRGMKIEQRHGLILIDTAQGKRVILPPELWAVAFKEHHDSVWAGHLRAPHTYARIGQVYWWPDLQQQVRRWVRGCQDCGSRKARPRQVIPPLRSIRGGDVGDTWVLDVAGPLPTGDDRQRHVLAAVEYVTRYAVAVAVRLHTAEEVTKFLMQNLVELLQAQQTNPVPYRPQMAGLVERFHWTWKNCVSTYMNDAKQHDWDVWVDFAVYAYNSAAHAIVKLSPNALMMGRRLRNPNELLRTMNVTEAGELNAYHRRLLKAMTNRHEWVELARAHEQVRQAKYYNRKAKRTPRTFSPDDRVWMFRPPGGQTIEVCASVDGTVESDRTSGV
;
A
#
# COMPACT_ATOMS: atom_id res chain seq x y z
N MET A 1 -42.75 16.47 1.13
CA MET A 1 -42.98 15.08 0.68
C MET A 1 -41.66 14.55 0.15
N ASN A 2 -41.06 13.66 0.93
CA ASN A 2 -39.84 12.92 0.60
C ASN A 2 -40.15 11.87 -0.46
N GLU A 3 -39.38 11.82 -1.54
CA GLU A 3 -39.25 10.60 -2.34
C GLU A 3 -37.78 10.18 -2.41
N SER A 4 -37.50 9.17 -1.60
CA SER A 4 -36.24 8.48 -1.43
C SER A 4 -35.93 7.66 -2.68
N ARG A 5 -34.91 8.05 -3.44
CA ARG A 5 -34.39 7.29 -4.59
C ARG A 5 -33.56 6.10 -4.06
N GLN A 6 -34.23 4.97 -3.83
CA GLN A 6 -33.58 3.69 -3.55
C GLN A 6 -32.80 3.22 -4.80
N THR A 7 -31.48 3.29 -4.74
CA THR A 7 -30.59 2.62 -5.68
C THR A 7 -30.63 1.10 -5.41
N ARG A 8 -31.33 0.36 -6.27
CA ARG A 8 -31.24 -1.11 -6.34
C ARG A 8 -29.85 -1.51 -6.84
N THR A 9 -28.91 -1.73 -5.93
CA THR A 9 -27.71 -2.51 -6.22
C THR A 9 -28.09 -3.97 -6.39
N SER A 10 -27.86 -4.53 -7.58
CA SER A 10 -28.12 -5.93 -7.89
C SER A 10 -27.18 -6.85 -7.11
N GLU A 11 -27.67 -7.50 -6.06
CA GLU A 11 -26.96 -8.50 -5.23
C GLU A 11 -26.75 -9.86 -5.94
N ARG A 12 -26.49 -9.88 -7.24
CA ARG A 12 -26.19 -11.11 -7.98
C ARG A 12 -24.71 -11.14 -8.35
N GLY A 13 -23.86 -11.59 -7.42
CA GLY A 13 -22.45 -11.76 -7.76
C GLY A 13 -21.43 -12.12 -6.69
N VAL A 14 -21.77 -12.46 -5.44
CA VAL A 14 -20.78 -13.04 -4.50
C VAL A 14 -21.44 -14.08 -3.59
N GLN A 15 -21.95 -15.16 -4.17
CA GLN A 15 -22.23 -16.39 -3.43
C GLN A 15 -21.19 -17.44 -3.85
N ARG A 16 -20.04 -17.42 -3.19
CA ARG A 16 -19.24 -18.64 -2.99
C ARG A 16 -19.52 -19.15 -1.58
N ALA A 17 -20.24 -20.25 -1.54
CA ALA A 17 -20.61 -21.02 -0.37
C ALA A 17 -19.39 -21.59 0.37
N GLY A 18 -19.47 -21.64 1.71
CA GLY A 18 -18.98 -22.78 2.51
C GLY A 18 -17.49 -22.85 2.90
N GLY A 19 -16.70 -21.78 2.79
CA GLY A 19 -15.34 -21.78 3.37
C GLY A 19 -15.37 -21.61 4.90
N PRO A 20 -14.44 -22.21 5.67
CA PRO A 20 -14.32 -21.92 7.10
C PRO A 20 -14.09 -20.42 7.28
N SER A 21 -14.86 -19.81 8.17
CA SER A 21 -14.72 -18.39 8.51
C SER A 21 -13.27 -18.13 8.92
N LEU A 22 -12.61 -17.15 8.30
CA LEU A 22 -11.25 -16.72 8.72
C LEU A 22 -11.28 -15.90 10.03
N LYS A 23 -12.41 -15.92 10.74
CA LYS A 23 -12.60 -15.29 12.04
C LYS A 23 -12.12 -16.27 13.10
N LEU A 24 -11.21 -15.82 13.96
CA LEU A 24 -10.90 -16.51 15.20
C LEU A 24 -11.69 -15.81 16.30
N ALA A 25 -12.63 -16.51 16.94
CA ALA A 25 -13.31 -15.97 18.11
C ALA A 25 -12.38 -16.04 19.34
N ASP A 26 -12.60 -15.16 20.32
CA ASP A 26 -11.79 -15.17 21.54
C ASP A 26 -11.92 -16.52 22.28
N GLU A 27 -13.10 -17.14 22.26
CA GLU A 27 -13.37 -18.49 22.80
C GLU A 27 -12.48 -19.56 22.14
N GLU A 28 -12.44 -19.58 20.81
CA GLU A 28 -11.60 -20.52 20.05
C GLU A 28 -10.11 -20.32 20.35
N ILE A 29 -9.68 -19.06 20.52
CA ILE A 29 -8.30 -18.74 20.89
C ILE A 29 -8.03 -19.25 22.31
N MET A 30 -8.91 -18.97 23.28
CA MET A 30 -8.75 -19.42 24.66
C MET A 30 -8.64 -20.94 24.75
N ASP A 31 -9.53 -21.67 24.08
CA ASP A 31 -9.50 -23.14 24.04
C ASP A 31 -8.20 -23.68 23.46
N ALA A 32 -7.73 -23.10 22.35
CA ALA A 32 -6.46 -23.48 21.73
C ALA A 32 -5.25 -23.10 22.59
N GLN A 33 -5.33 -21.99 23.33
CA GLN A 33 -4.28 -21.57 24.26
C GLN A 33 -4.14 -22.57 25.42
N HIS A 34 -5.26 -23.01 26.01
CA HIS A 34 -5.26 -23.99 27.11
C HIS A 34 -4.67 -25.34 26.71
N LYS A 35 -4.89 -25.79 25.47
CA LYS A 35 -4.38 -27.07 24.94
C LYS A 35 -2.91 -27.02 24.51
N SER A 36 -2.35 -25.82 24.32
CA SER A 36 -1.03 -25.64 23.70
C SER A 36 0.12 -25.77 24.71
N LYS A 37 0.94 -26.81 24.55
CA LYS A 37 2.19 -27.02 25.33
C LYS A 37 3.15 -25.83 25.24
N LEU A 38 3.22 -25.16 24.08
CA LEU A 38 4.04 -23.96 23.90
C LEU A 38 3.60 -22.85 24.85
N ILE A 39 2.29 -22.65 24.97
CA ILE A 39 1.72 -21.56 25.76
C ILE A 39 1.79 -21.87 27.24
N GLN A 40 1.55 -23.12 27.64
CA GLN A 40 1.77 -23.59 29.01
C GLN A 40 3.21 -23.29 29.47
N LYS A 41 4.22 -23.65 28.67
CA LYS A 41 5.62 -23.33 28.96
C LYS A 41 5.89 -21.83 29.06
N LEU A 42 5.26 -21.02 28.20
CA LEU A 42 5.39 -19.56 28.24
C LEU A 42 4.79 -19.00 29.54
N ILE A 43 3.64 -19.48 29.97
CA ILE A 43 3.01 -19.09 31.25
C ILE A 43 3.91 -19.46 32.43
N GLU A 44 4.44 -20.68 32.47
CA GLU A 44 5.36 -21.14 33.54
C GLU A 44 6.60 -20.25 33.66
N THR A 45 7.18 -19.83 32.53
CA THR A 45 8.32 -18.92 32.54
C THR A 45 7.98 -17.47 32.92
N GLY A 46 6.75 -17.02 32.67
CA GLY A 46 6.29 -15.63 32.89
C GLY A 46 6.97 -14.55 32.03
N LEU A 47 8.08 -14.88 31.35
CA LEU A 47 8.89 -13.96 30.54
C LEU A 47 9.41 -14.67 29.29
N TYR A 48 9.40 -13.97 28.16
CA TYR A 48 10.05 -14.42 26.93
C TYR A 48 10.96 -13.33 26.37
N ARG A 49 12.28 -13.57 26.36
CA ARG A 49 13.30 -12.59 25.91
C ARG A 49 13.10 -11.19 26.54
N GLY A 50 12.78 -11.15 27.83
CA GLY A 50 12.53 -9.91 28.58
C GLY A 50 11.14 -9.30 28.39
N MET A 51 10.29 -9.86 27.53
CA MET A 51 8.89 -9.45 27.39
C MET A 51 8.02 -10.19 28.40
N LYS A 52 7.16 -9.45 29.11
CA LYS A 52 6.27 -10.02 30.13
C LYS A 52 5.10 -10.76 29.50
N ILE A 53 4.76 -11.90 30.07
CA ILE A 53 3.57 -12.66 29.71
C ILE A 53 2.51 -12.42 30.80
N GLU A 54 1.28 -12.17 30.38
CA GLU A 54 0.17 -11.89 31.28
C GLU A 54 -1.11 -12.57 30.77
N GLN A 55 -2.03 -12.85 31.69
CA GLN A 55 -3.37 -13.31 31.37
C GLN A 55 -4.37 -12.18 31.62
N ARG A 56 -5.26 -11.93 30.65
CA ARG A 56 -6.31 -10.92 30.77
C ARG A 56 -7.58 -11.40 30.09
N HIS A 57 -8.69 -11.41 30.82
CA HIS A 57 -10.00 -11.89 30.34
C HIS A 57 -9.91 -13.30 29.70
N GLY A 58 -9.16 -14.21 30.32
CA GLY A 58 -8.96 -15.59 29.82
C GLY A 58 -7.86 -15.73 28.76
N LEU A 59 -7.59 -14.69 27.97
CA LEU A 59 -6.55 -14.71 26.93
C LEU A 59 -5.14 -14.54 27.52
N ILE A 60 -4.18 -15.26 26.93
CA ILE A 60 -2.75 -15.11 27.22
C ILE A 60 -2.14 -14.10 26.25
N LEU A 61 -1.51 -13.07 26.80
CA LEU A 61 -0.89 -11.97 26.06
C LEU A 61 0.59 -11.82 26.40
N ILE A 62 1.31 -11.16 25.48
CA ILE A 62 2.70 -10.74 25.68
C ILE A 62 2.80 -9.22 25.56
N ASP A 63 3.56 -8.61 26.45
CA ASP A 63 3.84 -7.18 26.45
C ASP A 63 5.05 -6.86 25.57
N THR A 64 4.79 -6.32 24.38
CA THR A 64 5.83 -5.92 23.43
C THR A 64 6.05 -4.41 23.52
N ALA A 65 7.17 -3.92 22.98
CA ALA A 65 7.42 -2.47 22.86
C ALA A 65 6.32 -1.71 22.07
N GLN A 66 5.49 -2.41 21.30
CA GLN A 66 4.40 -1.86 20.50
C GLN A 66 3.02 -2.08 21.17
N GLY A 67 3.02 -2.51 22.43
CA GLY A 67 1.84 -2.85 23.22
C GLY A 67 1.60 -4.35 23.32
N LYS A 68 0.51 -4.68 24.01
CA LYS A 68 0.10 -6.06 24.31
C LYS A 68 -0.39 -6.78 23.04
N ARG A 69 -0.04 -8.05 22.89
CA ARG A 69 -0.43 -8.91 21.76
C ARG A 69 -0.93 -10.26 22.25
N VAL A 70 -1.94 -10.81 21.59
CA VAL A 70 -2.46 -12.15 21.92
C VAL A 70 -1.47 -13.20 21.43
N ILE A 71 -1.06 -14.12 22.31
CA ILE A 71 -0.14 -15.20 21.92
C ILE A 71 -0.92 -16.27 21.16
N LEU A 72 -0.66 -16.44 19.87
CA LEU A 72 -1.44 -17.38 19.06
C LEU A 72 -0.77 -18.77 19.02
N PRO A 73 -1.47 -19.86 19.37
CA PRO A 73 -0.92 -21.21 19.32
C PRO A 73 -0.72 -21.71 17.87
N PRO A 74 0.22 -22.66 17.64
CA PRO A 74 0.55 -23.14 16.30
C PRO A 74 -0.63 -23.63 15.45
N GLU A 75 -1.64 -24.23 16.09
CA GLU A 75 -2.86 -24.72 15.46
C GLU A 75 -3.63 -23.61 14.73
N LEU A 76 -3.59 -22.38 15.22
CA LEU A 76 -4.33 -21.25 14.67
C LEU A 76 -3.50 -20.38 13.71
N TRP A 77 -2.20 -20.66 13.53
CA TRP A 77 -1.33 -19.85 12.67
C TRP A 77 -1.81 -19.83 11.22
N ALA A 78 -2.28 -20.96 10.70
CA ALA A 78 -2.78 -21.04 9.32
C ALA A 78 -3.98 -20.11 9.08
N VAL A 79 -4.88 -20.01 10.05
CA VAL A 79 -6.04 -19.11 9.97
C VAL A 79 -5.59 -17.65 9.97
N ALA A 80 -4.67 -17.28 10.88
CA ALA A 80 -4.11 -15.94 10.91
C ALA A 80 -3.36 -15.57 9.61
N PHE A 81 -2.62 -16.51 9.01
CA PHE A 81 -1.97 -16.27 7.72
C PHE A 81 -2.99 -16.05 6.60
N LYS A 82 -4.00 -16.92 6.50
CA LYS A 82 -5.06 -16.76 5.50
C LYS A 82 -5.81 -15.44 5.66
N GLU A 83 -6.11 -15.03 6.89
CA GLU A 83 -6.76 -13.75 7.20
C GLU A 83 -5.90 -12.57 6.72
N HIS A 84 -4.61 -12.58 7.02
CA HIS A 84 -3.74 -11.41 6.84
C HIS A 84 -2.88 -11.41 5.56
N HIS A 85 -2.92 -12.48 4.76
CA HIS A 85 -2.26 -12.60 3.46
C HIS A 85 -3.24 -12.93 2.33
N ASP A 86 -4.02 -14.00 2.49
CA ASP A 86 -4.79 -14.61 1.40
C ASP A 86 -6.16 -13.93 1.18
N SER A 87 -6.68 -13.25 2.21
CA SER A 87 -7.97 -12.56 2.11
C SER A 87 -7.94 -11.40 1.12
N VAL A 88 -9.10 -11.09 0.53
CA VAL A 88 -9.29 -9.95 -0.39
C VAL A 88 -8.89 -8.62 0.24
N TRP A 89 -9.13 -8.48 1.55
CA TRP A 89 -8.74 -7.32 2.35
C TRP A 89 -7.24 -7.24 2.59
N ALA A 90 -6.53 -8.36 2.43
CA ALA A 90 -5.09 -8.45 2.59
C ALA A 90 -4.32 -8.28 1.27
N GLY A 91 -4.90 -8.67 0.13
CA GLY A 91 -4.38 -8.41 -1.21
C GLY A 91 -3.06 -9.09 -1.53
N HIS A 92 -2.72 -10.22 -0.89
CA HIS A 92 -1.50 -11.01 -1.15
C HIS A 92 -0.20 -10.19 -1.16
N LEU A 93 -0.14 -9.16 -0.31
CA LEU A 93 1.03 -8.30 -0.20
C LEU A 93 2.25 -9.07 0.33
N ARG A 94 3.44 -8.51 0.10
CA ARG A 94 4.72 -9.14 0.48
C ARG A 94 4.82 -9.35 2.00
N ALA A 95 5.66 -10.30 2.39
CA ALA A 95 5.89 -10.69 3.79
C ALA A 95 6.06 -9.55 4.82
N PRO A 96 6.75 -8.42 4.53
CA PRO A 96 6.82 -7.31 5.47
C PRO A 96 5.45 -6.70 5.82
N HIS A 97 4.54 -6.61 4.85
CA HIS A 97 3.19 -6.09 5.04
C HIS A 97 2.33 -7.08 5.84
N THR A 98 2.39 -8.36 5.48
CA THR A 98 1.70 -9.45 6.19
C THR A 98 2.15 -9.53 7.65
N TYR A 99 3.45 -9.46 7.91
CA TYR A 99 4.01 -9.44 9.26
C TYR A 99 3.49 -8.24 10.05
N ALA A 100 3.51 -7.06 9.44
CA ALA A 100 3.03 -5.85 10.10
C ALA A 100 1.53 -5.90 10.44
N ARG A 101 0.70 -6.62 9.65
CA ARG A 101 -0.70 -6.87 9.97
C ARG A 101 -0.87 -7.82 11.14
N ILE A 102 -0.28 -9.00 11.05
CA ILE A 102 -0.37 -10.02 12.10
C ILE A 102 0.14 -9.47 13.43
N GLY A 103 1.31 -8.82 13.40
CA GLY A 103 1.97 -8.25 14.58
C GLY A 103 1.24 -7.08 15.24
N GLN A 104 0.10 -6.63 14.72
CA GLN A 104 -0.77 -5.67 15.42
C GLN A 104 -1.68 -6.35 16.44
N VAL A 105 -2.06 -7.61 16.18
CA VAL A 105 -3.05 -8.34 16.97
C VAL A 105 -2.38 -9.49 17.71
N TYR A 106 -1.56 -10.25 16.99
CA TYR A 106 -0.98 -11.50 17.48
C TYR A 106 0.53 -11.44 17.63
N TRP A 107 1.02 -12.40 18.41
CA TRP A 107 2.43 -12.68 18.55
C TRP A 107 2.66 -14.18 18.73
N TRP A 108 3.80 -14.67 18.24
CA TRP A 108 4.36 -15.97 18.61
C TRP A 108 5.87 -15.99 18.30
N PRO A 109 6.63 -16.95 18.87
CA PRO A 109 8.05 -17.10 18.56
C PRO A 109 8.31 -17.23 17.05
N ASP A 110 9.29 -16.48 16.56
CA ASP A 110 9.71 -16.49 15.15
C ASP A 110 8.61 -16.16 14.12
N LEU A 111 7.57 -15.40 14.55
CA LEU A 111 6.49 -14.91 13.69
C LEU A 111 6.98 -14.39 12.33
N GLN A 112 8.03 -13.56 12.32
CA GLN A 112 8.57 -13.00 11.08
C GLN A 112 9.09 -14.07 10.12
N GLN A 113 9.73 -15.12 10.62
CA GLN A 113 10.24 -16.22 9.80
C GLN A 113 9.09 -17.05 9.24
N GLN A 114 8.08 -17.34 10.07
CA GLN A 114 6.90 -18.10 9.63
C GLN A 114 6.09 -17.36 8.57
N VAL A 115 5.89 -16.04 8.73
CA VAL A 115 5.27 -15.21 7.69
C VAL A 115 6.04 -15.26 6.38
N ARG A 116 7.38 -15.14 6.43
CA ARG A 116 8.22 -15.25 5.22
C ARG A 116 8.08 -16.61 4.55
N ARG A 117 7.96 -17.69 5.34
CA ARG A 117 7.74 -19.04 4.83
C ARG A 117 6.37 -19.18 4.15
N TRP A 118 5.30 -18.70 4.80
CA TRP A 118 3.94 -18.71 4.23
C TRP A 118 3.87 -17.97 2.90
N VAL A 119 4.30 -16.70 2.87
CA VAL A 119 4.24 -15.87 1.66
C VAL A 119 5.13 -16.40 0.53
N ARG A 120 6.23 -17.09 0.86
CA ARG A 120 7.07 -17.77 -0.14
C ARG A 120 6.38 -19.01 -0.70
N GLY A 121 5.64 -19.74 0.12
CA GLY A 121 4.90 -20.94 -0.27
C GLY A 121 3.52 -20.68 -0.89
N CYS A 122 3.03 -19.44 -0.87
CA CYS A 122 1.75 -19.08 -1.48
C CYS A 122 1.75 -19.37 -2.99
N GLN A 123 0.87 -20.30 -3.42
CA GLN A 123 0.75 -20.73 -4.81
C GLN A 123 0.27 -19.58 -5.71
N ASP A 124 -0.67 -18.76 -5.24
CA ASP A 124 -1.18 -17.61 -5.99
C ASP A 124 -0.09 -16.58 -6.27
N CYS A 125 0.77 -16.33 -5.28
CA CYS A 125 1.92 -15.44 -5.43
C CYS A 125 3.04 -16.06 -6.28
N GLY A 126 3.24 -17.37 -6.19
CA GLY A 126 4.32 -18.10 -6.86
C GLY A 126 4.09 -18.22 -8.36
N SER A 127 2.89 -18.65 -8.76
CA SER A 127 2.49 -18.88 -10.15
C SER A 127 2.56 -17.61 -11.02
N ARG A 128 2.47 -16.42 -10.43
CA ARG A 128 2.35 -15.14 -11.14
C ARG A 128 3.65 -14.32 -11.24
N LYS A 129 4.73 -14.73 -10.57
CA LYS A 129 6.03 -13.99 -10.49
C LYS A 129 6.92 -14.08 -11.75
N ALA A 130 6.43 -14.63 -12.86
CA ALA A 130 7.23 -14.90 -14.06
C ALA A 130 7.60 -13.66 -14.90
N ARG A 131 7.14 -12.44 -14.58
CA ARG A 131 7.51 -11.25 -15.36
C ARG A 131 8.84 -10.65 -14.90
N PRO A 132 9.79 -10.34 -15.82
CA PRO A 132 11.02 -9.65 -15.48
C PRO A 132 10.75 -8.34 -14.74
N ARG A 133 11.54 -8.06 -13.71
CA ARG A 133 11.48 -6.77 -13.00
C ARG A 133 11.92 -5.66 -13.96
N GLN A 134 10.97 -4.85 -14.42
CA GLN A 134 11.32 -3.55 -14.97
C GLN A 134 12.04 -2.77 -13.88
N VAL A 135 13.23 -2.27 -14.18
CA VAL A 135 14.04 -1.51 -13.23
C VAL A 135 13.39 -0.14 -13.08
N ILE A 136 12.50 0.01 -12.09
CA ILE A 136 11.96 1.31 -11.72
C ILE A 136 13.13 2.13 -11.15
N PRO A 137 13.47 3.30 -11.72
CA PRO A 137 14.52 4.15 -11.19
C PRO A 137 14.26 4.51 -9.72
N PRO A 138 15.31 4.64 -8.89
CA PRO A 138 15.14 5.13 -7.53
C PRO A 138 14.45 6.49 -7.57
N LEU A 139 13.39 6.65 -6.77
CA LEU A 139 12.68 7.92 -6.66
C LEU A 139 13.67 8.93 -6.07
N ARG A 140 14.02 9.96 -6.84
CA ARG A 140 14.62 11.14 -6.24
C ARG A 140 13.50 11.86 -5.50
N SER A 141 13.61 11.93 -4.19
CA SER A 141 12.67 12.68 -3.39
C SER A 141 12.85 14.16 -3.71
N ILE A 142 11.87 14.75 -4.37
CA ILE A 142 11.59 16.18 -4.29
C ILE A 142 11.20 16.46 -2.82
N ARG A 143 11.57 17.62 -2.25
CA ARG A 143 10.99 18.05 -0.97
C ARG A 143 9.48 17.98 -1.12
N GLY A 144 8.84 17.06 -0.38
CA GLY A 144 7.39 17.05 -0.31
C GLY A 144 7.00 18.30 0.45
N GLY A 145 5.97 19.01 -0.04
CA GLY A 145 5.29 19.99 0.80
C GLY A 145 4.60 19.30 1.97
N ASP A 146 3.61 19.98 2.54
CA ASP A 146 2.76 19.39 3.56
C ASP A 146 1.91 18.25 2.97
N VAL A 147 1.35 17.42 3.86
CA VAL A 147 0.46 16.33 3.47
C VAL A 147 -0.73 16.89 2.69
N GLY A 148 -0.95 16.37 1.48
CA GLY A 148 -2.04 16.79 0.62
C GLY A 148 -1.66 17.83 -0.43
N ASP A 149 -0.48 18.45 -0.35
CA ASP A 149 -0.01 19.48 -1.28
C ASP A 149 0.20 18.95 -2.69
N THR A 150 0.57 17.68 -2.84
CA THR A 150 0.94 17.10 -4.14
C THR A 150 0.35 15.73 -4.33
N TRP A 151 -0.43 15.61 -5.39
CA TRP A 151 -1.00 14.35 -5.86
C TRP A 151 -0.45 14.03 -7.25
N VAL A 152 -0.09 12.76 -7.45
CA VAL A 152 0.34 12.27 -8.75
C VAL A 152 -0.80 11.47 -9.35
N LEU A 153 -1.27 11.89 -10.52
CA LEU A 153 -2.34 11.23 -11.25
C LEU A 153 -1.78 10.43 -12.42
N ASP A 154 -2.37 9.27 -12.68
CA ASP A 154 -2.11 8.47 -13.87
C ASP A 154 -3.32 7.59 -14.21
N VAL A 155 -3.37 7.12 -15.45
CA VAL A 155 -4.42 6.27 -15.98
C VAL A 155 -3.81 4.95 -16.43
N ALA A 156 -4.29 3.84 -15.85
CA ALA A 156 -3.94 2.51 -16.34
C ALA A 156 -5.02 1.99 -17.28
N GLY A 157 -4.62 1.52 -18.46
CA GLY A 157 -5.50 0.85 -19.41
C GLY A 157 -5.03 0.98 -20.85
N PRO A 158 -5.83 0.50 -21.81
CA PRO A 158 -7.08 -0.23 -21.61
C PRO A 158 -6.83 -1.64 -21.02
N LEU A 159 -7.74 -2.11 -20.17
CA LEU A 159 -7.71 -3.44 -19.54
C LEU A 159 -8.72 -4.38 -20.22
N PRO A 160 -8.43 -5.70 -20.28
CA PRO A 160 -9.32 -6.67 -20.92
C PRO A 160 -10.68 -6.68 -20.24
N THR A 161 -11.74 -6.52 -21.03
CA THR A 161 -13.13 -6.54 -20.57
C THR A 161 -14.06 -7.07 -21.65
N GLY A 162 -15.21 -7.62 -21.25
CA GLY A 162 -16.34 -7.83 -22.15
C GLY A 162 -16.98 -6.50 -22.54
N ASP A 163 -17.82 -6.51 -23.57
CA ASP A 163 -18.51 -5.32 -24.07
C ASP A 163 -19.26 -4.60 -22.92
N ASP A 164 -19.18 -3.27 -22.93
CA ASP A 164 -19.85 -2.33 -22.00
C ASP A 164 -19.29 -2.20 -20.57
N ARG A 165 -18.11 -2.74 -20.25
CA ARG A 165 -17.49 -2.61 -18.91
C ARG A 165 -16.43 -1.51 -18.78
N GLN A 166 -16.02 -1.24 -17.53
CA GLN A 166 -14.91 -0.34 -17.20
C GLN A 166 -13.63 -0.78 -17.91
N ARG A 167 -12.85 0.14 -18.47
CA ARG A 167 -11.64 -0.21 -19.26
C ARG A 167 -10.36 0.40 -18.73
N HIS A 168 -10.47 1.40 -17.86
CA HIS A 168 -9.35 2.15 -17.34
C HIS A 168 -9.46 2.24 -15.83
N VAL A 169 -8.33 2.48 -15.16
CA VAL A 169 -8.28 2.85 -13.75
C VAL A 169 -7.64 4.23 -13.67
N LEU A 170 -8.39 5.21 -13.20
CA LEU A 170 -7.84 6.49 -12.78
C LEU A 170 -7.27 6.30 -11.38
N ALA A 171 -6.02 6.68 -11.16
CA ALA A 171 -5.38 6.59 -9.86
C ALA A 171 -4.73 7.92 -9.49
N ALA A 172 -4.85 8.30 -8.23
CA ALA A 172 -4.13 9.40 -7.62
C ALA A 172 -3.37 8.88 -6.39
N VAL A 173 -2.10 9.24 -6.28
CA VAL A 173 -1.27 8.90 -5.11
C VAL A 173 -0.71 10.18 -4.51
N GLU A 174 -0.99 10.40 -3.23
CA GLU A 174 -0.49 11.53 -2.47
C GLU A 174 1.02 11.37 -2.20
N TYR A 175 1.76 12.46 -2.38
CA TYR A 175 3.21 12.40 -2.41
C TYR A 175 3.85 12.16 -1.03
N VAL A 176 3.26 12.59 0.08
CA VAL A 176 3.87 12.45 1.41
C VAL A 176 3.51 11.12 2.09
N THR A 177 2.24 10.88 2.27
CA THR A 177 1.63 9.73 2.93
C THR A 177 1.60 8.49 2.05
N ARG A 178 1.73 8.65 0.72
CA ARG A 178 1.48 7.60 -0.28
C ARG A 178 0.04 7.14 -0.31
N TYR A 179 -0.90 7.91 0.22
CA TYR A 179 -2.32 7.55 0.19
C TYR A 179 -2.80 7.45 -1.24
N ALA A 180 -3.40 6.30 -1.59
CA ALA A 180 -3.86 6.05 -2.95
C ALA A 180 -5.39 6.11 -3.01
N VAL A 181 -5.90 6.75 -4.06
CA VAL A 181 -7.30 6.67 -4.45
C VAL A 181 -7.35 6.19 -5.89
N ALA A 182 -8.22 5.24 -6.20
CA ALA A 182 -8.37 4.75 -7.56
C ALA A 182 -9.82 4.40 -7.86
N VAL A 183 -10.24 4.65 -9.09
CA VAL A 183 -11.60 4.37 -9.58
C VAL A 183 -11.51 3.75 -10.96
N ALA A 184 -12.29 2.70 -11.21
CA ALA A 184 -12.44 2.10 -12.53
C ALA A 184 -13.42 2.94 -13.38
N VAL A 185 -13.00 3.31 -14.59
CA VAL A 185 -13.77 4.14 -15.52
C VAL A 185 -13.78 3.54 -16.93
N ARG A 186 -14.84 3.83 -17.69
CA ARG A 186 -15.01 3.33 -19.06
C ARG A 186 -14.06 4.02 -20.02
N LEU A 187 -14.01 5.34 -19.91
CA LEU A 187 -13.20 6.25 -20.72
C LEU A 187 -12.41 7.17 -19.79
N HIS A 188 -11.27 7.65 -20.26
CA HIS A 188 -10.42 8.61 -19.54
C HIS A 188 -10.55 10.01 -20.16
N THR A 189 -11.78 10.45 -20.43
CA THR A 189 -12.03 11.81 -20.94
C THR A 189 -11.63 12.85 -19.89
N ALA A 190 -11.39 14.09 -20.33
CA ALA A 190 -11.10 15.19 -19.41
C ALA A 190 -12.23 15.37 -18.37
N GLU A 191 -13.49 15.16 -18.76
CA GLU A 191 -14.64 15.21 -17.86
C GLU A 191 -14.61 14.13 -16.77
N GLU A 192 -14.29 12.88 -17.12
CA GLU A 192 -14.16 11.78 -16.15
C GLU A 192 -12.99 12.03 -15.17
N VAL A 193 -11.88 12.56 -15.68
CA VAL A 193 -10.74 12.96 -14.83
C VAL A 193 -11.12 14.09 -13.88
N THR A 194 -11.82 15.11 -14.37
CA THR A 194 -12.32 16.22 -13.53
C THR A 194 -13.30 15.72 -12.48
N LYS A 195 -14.25 14.86 -12.85
CA LYS A 195 -15.20 14.24 -11.91
C LYS A 195 -14.47 13.44 -10.83
N PHE A 196 -13.48 12.63 -11.22
CA PHE A 196 -12.64 11.90 -10.28
C PHE A 196 -11.94 12.84 -9.29
N LEU A 197 -11.29 13.90 -9.77
CA LEU A 197 -10.63 14.90 -8.95
C LEU A 197 -11.58 15.57 -7.95
N MET A 198 -12.73 16.04 -8.44
CA MET A 198 -13.70 16.77 -7.63
C MET A 198 -14.28 15.87 -6.53
N GLN A 199 -14.76 14.67 -6.89
CA GLN A 199 -15.45 13.79 -5.93
C GLN A 199 -14.49 13.13 -4.94
N ASN A 200 -13.31 12.71 -5.39
CA ASN A 200 -12.45 11.84 -4.59
C ASN A 200 -11.30 12.57 -3.90
N LEU A 201 -10.90 13.75 -4.39
CA LEU A 201 -9.83 14.53 -3.78
C LEU A 201 -10.37 15.82 -3.18
N VAL A 202 -11.11 16.63 -3.93
CA VAL A 202 -11.61 17.94 -3.44
C VAL A 202 -12.69 17.74 -2.37
N GLU A 203 -13.76 17.00 -2.67
CA GLU A 203 -14.88 16.79 -1.75
C GLU A 203 -14.50 15.89 -0.58
N LEU A 204 -13.91 14.72 -0.86
CA LEU A 204 -13.60 13.71 0.17
C LEU A 204 -12.49 14.15 1.13
N LEU A 205 -11.52 14.95 0.68
CA LEU A 205 -10.43 15.45 1.52
C LEU A 205 -10.61 16.90 1.94
N GLN A 206 -11.70 17.55 1.52
CA GLN A 206 -11.95 18.98 1.72
C GLN A 206 -10.77 19.85 1.26
N ALA A 207 -10.15 19.46 0.15
CA ALA A 207 -8.95 20.09 -0.39
C ALA A 207 -9.31 21.18 -1.42
N GLN A 208 -8.51 22.24 -1.50
CA GLN A 208 -8.61 23.22 -2.58
C GLN A 208 -7.60 22.90 -3.69
N GLN A 209 -8.06 22.80 -4.92
CA GLN A 209 -7.17 22.66 -6.07
C GLN A 209 -6.57 24.04 -6.38
N THR A 210 -5.26 24.19 -6.21
CA THR A 210 -4.58 25.48 -6.41
C THR A 210 -4.03 25.65 -7.82
N ASN A 211 -3.29 24.70 -8.40
CA ASN A 211 -2.92 24.66 -9.83
C ASN A 211 -2.31 23.30 -10.23
N PRO A 212 -2.52 22.80 -11.47
CA PRO A 212 -1.80 21.63 -11.97
C PRO A 212 -0.31 21.94 -12.13
N VAL A 213 0.55 21.11 -11.54
CA VAL A 213 2.00 21.24 -11.64
C VAL A 213 2.46 20.61 -12.97
N PRO A 214 3.42 21.22 -13.71
CA PRO A 214 3.98 20.64 -14.93
C PRO A 214 4.46 19.21 -14.72
N TYR A 215 4.33 18.35 -15.75
CA TYR A 215 4.70 16.94 -15.69
C TYR A 215 6.14 16.74 -15.17
N ARG A 216 6.29 16.05 -14.03
CA ARG A 216 7.59 15.69 -13.44
C ARG A 216 7.76 14.16 -13.48
N PRO A 217 8.56 13.60 -14.40
CA PRO A 217 8.80 12.16 -14.52
C PRO A 217 9.28 11.49 -13.23
N GLN A 218 9.95 12.25 -12.35
CA GLN A 218 10.44 11.76 -11.07
C GLN A 218 9.29 11.41 -10.11
N MET A 219 8.10 11.98 -10.28
CA MET A 219 6.92 11.71 -9.46
C MET A 219 6.05 10.58 -10.03
N ALA A 220 6.06 10.39 -11.36
CA ALA A 220 5.30 9.34 -12.04
C ALA A 220 5.60 7.93 -11.50
N GLY A 221 6.84 7.68 -11.07
CA GLY A 221 7.23 6.40 -10.48
C GLY A 221 6.47 5.99 -9.20
N LEU A 222 5.70 6.89 -8.59
CA LEU A 222 4.86 6.57 -7.42
C LEU A 222 3.56 5.89 -7.83
N VAL A 223 2.82 6.53 -8.73
CA VAL A 223 1.56 6.01 -9.24
C VAL A 223 1.81 4.76 -10.09
N GLU A 224 2.94 4.67 -10.80
CA GLU A 224 3.37 3.43 -11.47
C GLU A 224 3.59 2.25 -10.50
N ARG A 225 4.21 2.49 -9.34
CA ARG A 225 4.37 1.44 -8.31
C ARG A 225 3.04 1.04 -7.72
N PHE A 226 2.13 2.00 -7.54
CA PHE A 226 0.77 1.71 -7.12
C PHE A 226 0.05 0.87 -8.18
N HIS A 227 0.19 1.22 -9.47
CA HIS A 227 -0.28 0.42 -10.59
C HIS A 227 0.22 -1.02 -10.56
N TRP A 228 1.51 -1.22 -10.30
CA TRP A 228 2.05 -2.57 -10.13
C TRP A 228 1.44 -3.30 -8.93
N THR A 229 1.22 -2.59 -7.82
CA THR A 229 0.71 -3.20 -6.59
C THR A 229 -0.74 -3.64 -6.75
N TRP A 230 -1.63 -2.76 -7.22
CA TRP A 230 -3.03 -3.14 -7.37
C TRP A 230 -3.22 -4.17 -8.48
N LYS A 231 -2.48 -4.07 -9.60
CA LYS A 231 -2.52 -5.09 -10.67
C LYS A 231 -2.13 -6.47 -10.15
N ASN A 232 -1.12 -6.57 -9.29
CA ASN A 232 -0.77 -7.85 -8.67
C ASN A 232 -1.87 -8.35 -7.74
N CYS A 233 -2.45 -7.48 -6.89
CA CYS A 233 -3.54 -7.85 -6.00
C CYS A 233 -4.73 -8.39 -6.79
N VAL A 234 -5.19 -7.63 -7.78
CA VAL A 234 -6.31 -8.01 -8.66
C VAL A 234 -5.97 -9.30 -9.41
N SER A 235 -4.76 -9.41 -9.96
CA SER A 235 -4.37 -10.62 -10.69
C SER A 235 -4.57 -11.87 -9.86
N THR A 236 -4.29 -11.86 -8.56
CA THR A 236 -4.49 -13.02 -7.68
C THR A 236 -5.94 -13.54 -7.70
N TYR A 237 -6.93 -12.66 -7.84
CA TYR A 237 -8.34 -13.04 -7.86
C TYR A 237 -8.87 -13.35 -9.27
N MET A 238 -8.07 -13.06 -10.30
CA MET A 238 -8.32 -13.42 -11.70
C MET A 238 -7.76 -14.82 -12.00
N ASN A 239 -8.60 -15.83 -11.89
CA ASN A 239 -8.25 -17.25 -12.04
C ASN A 239 -8.66 -17.85 -13.39
N ASP A 240 -9.70 -17.31 -14.03
CA ASP A 240 -10.19 -17.76 -15.34
C ASP A 240 -9.98 -16.65 -16.38
N ALA A 241 -9.53 -17.04 -17.58
CA ALA A 241 -9.37 -16.13 -18.72
C ALA A 241 -10.70 -15.50 -19.17
N LYS A 242 -11.84 -16.10 -18.81
CA LYS A 242 -13.18 -15.56 -19.07
C LYS A 242 -13.68 -14.59 -18.00
N GLN A 243 -12.93 -14.38 -16.91
CA GLN A 243 -13.27 -13.38 -15.89
C GLN A 243 -12.96 -11.97 -16.41
N HIS A 244 -13.90 -11.05 -16.20
CA HIS A 244 -13.81 -9.67 -16.65
C HIS A 244 -14.32 -8.68 -15.57
N ASP A 245 -14.37 -9.13 -14.32
CA ASP A 245 -14.83 -8.42 -13.12
C ASP A 245 -13.67 -7.79 -12.33
N TRP A 246 -12.55 -7.51 -13.00
CA TRP A 246 -11.34 -6.94 -12.40
C TRP A 246 -11.60 -5.60 -11.69
N ASP A 247 -12.61 -4.86 -12.13
CA ASP A 247 -13.03 -3.55 -11.63
C ASP A 247 -13.52 -3.63 -10.18
N VAL A 248 -14.28 -4.67 -9.83
CA VAL A 248 -14.73 -4.94 -8.45
C VAL A 248 -13.54 -5.14 -7.52
N TRP A 249 -12.46 -5.74 -8.01
CA TRP A 249 -11.27 -6.07 -7.22
C TRP A 249 -10.36 -4.86 -6.95
N VAL A 250 -10.55 -3.74 -7.67
CA VAL A 250 -9.74 -2.51 -7.49
C VAL A 250 -9.95 -1.92 -6.10
N ASP A 251 -11.18 -1.86 -5.61
CA ASP A 251 -11.49 -1.28 -4.29
C ASP A 251 -10.82 -2.07 -3.16
N PHE A 252 -10.83 -3.40 -3.25
CA PHE A 252 -10.12 -4.27 -2.31
C PHE A 252 -8.61 -4.08 -2.39
N ALA A 253 -8.06 -3.89 -3.59
CA ALA A 253 -6.64 -3.63 -3.77
C ALA A 253 -6.22 -2.25 -3.19
N VAL A 254 -7.02 -1.21 -3.38
CA VAL A 254 -6.83 0.12 -2.78
C VAL A 254 -6.89 0.01 -1.26
N TYR A 255 -7.88 -0.69 -0.73
CA TYR A 255 -8.00 -0.96 0.71
C TYR A 255 -6.77 -1.69 1.27
N ALA A 256 -6.37 -2.78 0.61
CA ALA A 256 -5.21 -3.56 0.99
C ALA A 256 -3.93 -2.70 0.96
N TYR A 257 -3.76 -1.85 -0.04
CA TYR A 257 -2.64 -0.93 -0.15
C TYR A 257 -2.64 0.11 0.98
N ASN A 258 -3.75 0.84 1.19
CA ASN A 258 -3.85 1.90 2.18
C ASN A 258 -3.79 1.40 3.65
N SER A 259 -4.14 0.14 3.88
CA SER A 259 -4.03 -0.53 5.19
C SER A 259 -2.64 -1.13 5.45
N ALA A 260 -1.82 -1.33 4.42
CA ALA A 260 -0.53 -2.00 4.56
C ALA A 260 0.57 -1.05 5.02
N ALA A 261 1.28 -1.43 6.08
CA ALA A 261 2.42 -0.66 6.55
C ALA A 261 3.56 -0.67 5.52
N HIS A 262 4.12 0.49 5.20
CA HIS A 262 5.30 0.57 4.34
C HIS A 262 6.55 0.08 5.09
N ALA A 263 7.44 -0.60 4.38
CA ALA A 263 8.60 -1.27 4.99
C ALA A 263 9.56 -0.32 5.73
N ILE A 264 9.61 0.96 5.34
CA ILE A 264 10.51 1.97 5.91
C ILE A 264 9.87 2.60 7.15
N VAL A 265 8.75 3.30 6.98
CA VAL A 265 8.08 4.07 8.04
C VAL A 265 7.33 3.16 9.03
N LYS A 266 6.99 1.92 8.64
CA LYS A 266 6.14 0.99 9.42
C LYS A 266 4.73 1.49 9.72
N LEU A 267 4.34 2.62 9.12
CA LEU A 267 2.98 3.16 9.11
C LEU A 267 2.32 2.90 7.76
N SER A 268 1.00 2.76 7.75
CA SER A 268 0.21 2.61 6.52
C SER A 268 -0.14 3.98 5.95
N PRO A 269 -0.39 4.10 4.64
CA PRO A 269 -0.82 5.36 4.04
C PRO A 269 -2.04 5.97 4.74
N ASN A 270 -3.04 5.15 5.09
CA ASN A 270 -4.22 5.66 5.80
C ASN A 270 -3.90 6.18 7.21
N ALA A 271 -2.96 5.56 7.92
CA ALA A 271 -2.55 6.02 9.24
C ALA A 271 -1.80 7.36 9.19
N LEU A 272 -1.16 7.66 8.06
CA LEU A 272 -0.49 8.93 7.81
C LEU A 272 -1.46 9.99 7.31
N MET A 273 -2.36 9.67 6.39
CA MET A 273 -3.31 10.64 5.82
C MET A 273 -4.47 10.96 6.76
N MET A 274 -5.02 9.95 7.43
CA MET A 274 -6.26 10.06 8.21
C MET A 274 -6.04 9.93 9.73
N GLY A 275 -4.81 9.69 10.17
CA GLY A 275 -4.44 9.53 11.58
C GLY A 275 -4.94 8.26 12.25
N ARG A 276 -5.67 7.42 11.51
CA ARG A 276 -6.28 6.17 11.96
C ARG A 276 -5.87 5.01 11.07
N ARG A 277 -5.79 3.80 11.64
CA ARG A 277 -5.50 2.59 10.86
C ARG A 277 -6.80 2.06 10.25
N LEU A 278 -6.71 1.53 9.04
CA LEU A 278 -7.80 0.72 8.49
C LEU A 278 -7.78 -0.64 9.19
N ARG A 279 -8.95 -1.06 9.68
CA ARG A 279 -9.15 -2.31 10.41
C ARG A 279 -9.82 -3.31 9.50
N ASN A 280 -9.27 -4.51 9.40
CA ASN A 280 -9.88 -5.53 8.58
C ASN A 280 -11.29 -5.89 9.13
N PRO A 281 -12.23 -6.41 8.31
CA PRO A 281 -13.57 -6.71 8.79
C PRO A 281 -13.63 -7.69 9.97
N ASN A 282 -12.70 -8.65 10.05
CA ASN A 282 -12.65 -9.60 11.15
C ASN A 282 -12.16 -8.94 12.45
N GLU A 283 -11.28 -7.94 12.39
CA GLU A 283 -10.81 -7.12 13.50
C GLU A 283 -11.94 -6.27 14.10
N LEU A 284 -12.82 -5.72 13.23
CA LEU A 284 -14.02 -5.00 13.66
C LEU A 284 -14.97 -5.89 14.47
N LEU A 285 -15.09 -7.16 14.09
CA LEU A 285 -16.00 -8.11 14.72
C LEU A 285 -15.46 -8.71 16.03
N ARG A 286 -14.14 -8.73 16.23
CA ARG A 286 -13.50 -9.25 17.45
C ARG A 286 -13.58 -8.28 18.62
N THR A 287 -13.77 -6.99 18.36
CA THR A 287 -13.71 -5.98 19.41
C THR A 287 -15.11 -5.65 19.91
N MET A 288 -15.53 -6.24 21.04
CA MET A 288 -16.72 -5.78 21.78
C MET A 288 -16.49 -4.44 22.50
N ASN A 289 -15.25 -3.97 22.57
CA ASN A 289 -14.92 -2.67 23.14
C ASN A 289 -15.10 -1.57 22.09
N VAL A 290 -16.31 -1.02 22.05
CA VAL A 290 -16.50 0.37 21.61
C VAL A 290 -15.72 1.22 22.62
N THR A 291 -14.55 1.75 22.24
CA THR A 291 -13.96 2.85 23.02
C THR A 291 -15.00 3.96 23.03
N GLU A 292 -15.52 4.31 24.20
CA GLU A 292 -16.34 5.51 24.36
C GLU A 292 -15.60 6.65 23.67
N ALA A 293 -16.27 7.27 22.70
CA ALA A 293 -15.78 8.49 22.12
C ALA A 293 -15.81 9.53 23.24
N GLY A 294 -14.69 9.69 23.95
CA GLY A 294 -14.51 10.83 24.84
C GLY A 294 -14.75 12.13 24.06
N GLU A 295 -14.87 13.25 24.77
CA GLU A 295 -15.22 14.54 24.16
C GLU A 295 -14.54 14.79 22.81
N LEU A 296 -15.32 15.20 21.81
CA LEU A 296 -14.87 15.40 20.42
C LEU A 296 -13.61 16.28 20.36
N ASN A 297 -13.55 17.33 21.18
CA ASN A 297 -12.42 18.25 21.26
C ASN A 297 -11.14 17.60 21.83
N ALA A 298 -11.27 16.71 22.81
CA ALA A 298 -10.14 15.96 23.35
C ALA A 298 -9.65 14.89 22.35
N TYR A 299 -10.56 14.23 21.64
CA TYR A 299 -10.21 13.34 20.54
C TYR A 299 -9.49 14.08 19.40
N HIS A 300 -10.03 15.22 18.95
CA HIS A 300 -9.47 16.03 17.87
C HIS A 300 -8.04 16.49 18.19
N ARG A 301 -7.81 17.05 19.39
CA ARG A 301 -6.45 17.45 19.82
C ARG A 301 -5.47 16.27 19.86
N ARG A 302 -5.91 15.11 20.35
CA ARG A 302 -5.07 13.88 20.34
C ARG A 302 -4.76 13.41 18.92
N LEU A 303 -5.73 13.47 18.03
CA LEU A 303 -5.57 13.08 16.63
C LEU A 303 -4.57 13.99 15.91
N LEU A 304 -4.70 15.32 16.04
CA LEU A 304 -3.77 16.28 15.45
C LEU A 304 -2.34 16.08 15.95
N LYS A 305 -2.15 15.96 17.27
CA LYS A 305 -0.82 15.70 17.85
C LYS A 305 -0.22 14.38 17.33
N ALA A 306 -1.03 13.33 17.23
CA ALA A 306 -0.57 12.06 16.69
C ALA A 306 -0.24 12.12 15.19
N MET A 307 -0.95 12.95 14.42
CA MET A 307 -0.68 13.19 13.00
C MET A 307 0.64 13.94 12.81
N THR A 308 0.84 15.07 13.51
CA THR A 308 2.08 15.86 13.44
C THR A 308 3.30 15.00 13.77
N ASN A 309 3.25 14.27 14.88
CA ASN A 309 4.34 13.36 15.26
C ASN A 309 4.62 12.34 14.15
N ARG A 310 3.60 11.74 13.53
CA ARG A 310 3.80 10.76 12.45
C ARG A 310 4.44 11.38 11.22
N HIS A 311 4.06 12.61 10.85
CA HIS A 311 4.67 13.30 9.71
C HIS A 311 6.15 13.60 9.94
N GLU A 312 6.53 14.04 11.14
CA GLU A 312 7.95 14.22 11.50
C GLU A 312 8.74 12.91 11.38
N TRP A 313 8.18 11.80 11.89
CA TRP A 313 8.79 10.48 11.76
C TRP A 313 8.91 10.01 10.30
N VAL A 314 7.93 10.35 9.44
CA VAL A 314 7.98 10.06 8.00
C VAL A 314 9.11 10.81 7.33
N GLU A 315 9.26 12.11 7.60
CA GLU A 315 10.31 12.93 6.98
C GLU A 315 11.71 12.48 7.41
N LEU A 316 11.90 12.12 8.69
CA LEU A 316 13.15 11.51 9.17
C LEU A 316 13.44 10.18 8.46
N ALA A 317 12.45 9.29 8.37
CA ALA A 317 12.61 8.00 7.72
C ALA A 317 12.87 8.12 6.21
N ARG A 318 12.30 9.14 5.56
CA ARG A 318 12.55 9.49 4.16
C ARG A 318 13.96 10.00 3.93
N ALA A 319 14.44 10.91 4.77
CA ALA A 319 15.81 11.42 4.67
C ALA A 319 16.82 10.26 4.76
N HIS A 320 16.62 9.32 5.68
CA HIS A 320 17.44 8.12 5.80
C HIS A 320 17.37 7.22 4.55
N GLU A 321 16.18 7.05 3.97
CA GLU A 321 16.01 6.26 2.75
C GLU A 321 16.65 6.93 1.53
N GLN A 322 16.57 8.25 1.39
CA GLN A 322 17.24 8.97 0.31
C GLN A 322 18.75 8.74 0.36
N VAL A 323 19.36 8.84 1.55
CA VAL A 323 20.79 8.55 1.74
C VAL A 323 21.11 7.11 1.35
N ARG A 324 20.25 6.14 1.73
CA ARG A 324 20.43 4.74 1.35
C ARG A 324 20.33 4.55 -0.18
N GLN A 325 19.31 5.11 -0.82
CA GLN A 325 19.10 4.99 -2.27
C GLN A 325 20.21 5.68 -3.06
N ALA A 326 20.69 6.84 -2.61
CA ALA A 326 21.84 7.53 -3.20
C ALA A 326 23.09 6.64 -3.15
N LYS A 327 23.37 5.98 -2.02
CA LYS A 327 24.48 5.00 -1.91
C LYS A 327 24.35 3.86 -2.92
N TYR A 328 23.16 3.29 -3.09
CA TYR A 328 22.91 2.22 -4.06
C TYR A 328 23.01 2.69 -5.52
N TYR A 329 22.45 3.86 -5.83
CA TYR A 329 22.55 4.48 -7.16
C TYR A 329 24.01 4.79 -7.50
N ASN A 330 24.75 5.44 -6.60
CA ASN A 330 26.15 5.77 -6.80
C ASN A 330 27.01 4.52 -6.97
N ARG A 331 26.71 3.43 -6.24
CA ARG A 331 27.38 2.14 -6.42
C ARG A 331 27.11 1.52 -7.79
N LYS A 332 25.91 1.71 -8.36
CA LYS A 332 25.55 1.21 -9.70
C LYS A 332 26.08 2.12 -10.81
N ALA A 333 26.11 3.44 -10.59
CA ALA A 333 26.70 4.43 -11.50
C ALA A 333 28.24 4.35 -11.55
N LYS A 334 28.88 3.85 -10.48
CA LYS A 334 30.32 3.50 -10.47
C LYS A 334 30.65 2.24 -11.28
N ARG A 335 29.66 1.47 -11.76
CA ARG A 335 29.89 0.51 -12.85
C ARG A 335 29.92 1.31 -14.15
N THR A 336 31.12 1.79 -14.47
CA THR A 336 31.53 2.52 -15.69
C THR A 336 30.72 3.79 -16.00
N PRO A 337 31.22 4.99 -15.64
CA PRO A 337 30.82 6.21 -16.35
C PRO A 337 31.21 6.01 -17.82
N ARG A 338 30.23 5.99 -18.73
CA ARG A 338 30.54 6.13 -20.15
C ARG A 338 30.87 7.60 -20.38
N THR A 339 32.16 7.91 -20.54
CA THR A 339 32.62 9.19 -21.07
C THR A 339 32.37 9.17 -22.57
N PHE A 340 31.72 10.22 -23.09
CA PHE A 340 31.50 10.41 -24.51
C PHE A 340 32.44 11.50 -25.04
N SER A 341 32.95 11.30 -26.24
CA SER A 341 33.72 12.31 -26.98
C SER A 341 32.81 13.00 -28.01
N PRO A 342 33.18 14.21 -28.49
CA PRO A 342 32.61 14.75 -29.72
C PRO A 342 32.66 13.68 -30.84
N ASP A 343 31.59 13.56 -31.63
CA ASP A 343 31.35 12.52 -32.66
C ASP A 343 30.88 11.13 -32.20
N ASP A 344 30.73 10.88 -30.90
CA ASP A 344 30.16 9.61 -30.43
C ASP A 344 28.66 9.50 -30.77
N ARG A 345 28.29 8.41 -31.47
CA ARG A 345 26.88 8.10 -31.76
C ARG A 345 26.18 7.58 -30.51
N VAL A 346 25.28 8.39 -29.96
CA VAL A 346 24.47 8.03 -28.79
C VAL A 346 23.01 7.77 -29.16
N TRP A 347 22.40 6.81 -28.47
CA TRP A 347 20.97 6.54 -28.61
C TRP A 347 20.16 7.56 -27.80
N MET A 348 19.35 8.36 -28.47
CA MET A 348 18.40 9.28 -27.82
C MET A 348 17.07 8.57 -27.59
N PHE A 349 16.63 8.45 -26.34
CA PHE A 349 15.32 7.90 -26.02
C PHE A 349 14.24 8.96 -26.32
N ARG A 350 13.40 8.71 -27.33
CA ARG A 350 12.16 9.46 -27.57
C ARG A 350 10.96 8.64 -27.06
N PRO A 351 10.14 9.17 -26.14
CA PRO A 351 8.90 8.52 -25.75
C PRO A 351 7.92 8.49 -26.95
N PRO A 352 7.03 7.49 -27.05
CA PRO A 352 6.19 7.31 -28.23
C PRO A 352 5.06 8.36 -28.23
N GLY A 353 5.06 9.25 -29.23
CA GLY A 353 4.01 10.25 -29.43
C GLY A 353 4.51 11.57 -30.02
N GLY A 354 4.99 11.56 -31.26
CA GLY A 354 5.39 12.77 -31.99
C GLY A 354 5.89 12.41 -33.40
N GLN A 355 5.30 13.04 -34.41
CA GLN A 355 5.36 12.73 -35.84
C GLN A 355 6.78 12.66 -36.47
N THR A 356 6.86 11.80 -37.50
CA THR A 356 7.69 11.82 -38.72
C THR A 356 9.22 11.96 -38.60
N ILE A 357 9.93 11.03 -39.24
CA ILE A 357 11.38 10.97 -39.38
C ILE A 357 11.82 12.00 -40.43
N GLU A 358 12.59 13.01 -40.04
CA GLU A 358 13.53 13.71 -40.92
C GLU A 358 14.94 13.64 -40.30
N VAL A 359 15.93 13.39 -41.15
CA VAL A 359 17.35 13.34 -40.79
C VAL A 359 17.94 14.73 -41.03
N CYS A 360 18.23 15.47 -39.97
CA CYS A 360 19.10 16.66 -39.93
C CYS A 360 19.64 16.78 -38.50
N ALA A 361 20.89 17.09 -38.15
CA ALA A 361 22.13 17.38 -38.86
C ALA A 361 23.30 17.12 -37.86
N SER A 362 24.55 17.19 -38.33
CA SER A 362 25.78 17.18 -37.53
C SER A 362 25.80 18.31 -36.49
N VAL A 363 26.32 18.03 -35.29
CA VAL A 363 26.50 19.04 -34.22
C VAL A 363 27.89 19.62 -34.35
N ASP A 364 28.01 20.74 -35.09
CA ASP A 364 29.07 21.71 -34.87
C ASP A 364 28.56 22.73 -33.84
N GLY A 365 29.20 22.83 -32.68
CA GLY A 365 28.84 23.84 -31.68
C GLY A 365 29.34 23.56 -30.27
N THR A 366 30.35 24.33 -29.88
CA THR A 366 30.99 24.42 -28.56
C THR A 366 30.04 24.45 -27.37
N VAL A 367 30.34 23.66 -26.35
CA VAL A 367 29.70 23.71 -25.02
C VAL A 367 30.21 24.94 -24.28
N GLU A 368 29.37 25.96 -24.18
CA GLU A 368 29.60 27.09 -23.28
C GLU A 368 29.19 26.68 -21.87
N SER A 369 30.16 26.64 -20.96
CA SER A 369 29.95 26.34 -19.55
C SER A 369 29.42 27.58 -18.85
N ASP A 370 28.12 27.61 -18.55
CA ASP A 370 27.56 28.72 -17.79
C ASP A 370 27.89 28.55 -16.30
N ARG A 371 28.95 29.25 -15.89
CA ARG A 371 29.25 29.59 -14.51
C ARG A 371 28.43 30.84 -14.18
N THR A 372 27.47 30.74 -13.27
CA THR A 372 26.96 31.91 -12.57
C THR A 372 27.33 31.87 -11.09
N SER A 373 28.25 32.80 -10.80
CA SER A 373 28.76 33.27 -9.53
C SER A 373 27.67 33.92 -8.68
N GLY A 374 27.90 34.00 -7.37
CA GLY A 374 27.00 34.68 -6.43
C GLY A 374 27.03 36.20 -6.52
N VAL A 375 25.95 36.79 -6.00
CA VAL A 375 25.90 37.81 -4.95
C VAL A 375 24.75 37.44 -4.03
#